data_AF-A0A562C0S4-F1
#
_entry.id   AF-A0A562C0S4-F1
#
_cell.length_a   1.000
_cell.length_b   1.000
_cell.length_c   1.000
_cell.angle_alpha   90.00
_cell.angle_beta   90.00
_cell.angle_gamma   90.00
#
_symmetry.space_group_name_H-M   'P 1'
#
loop_
_entity.id
_entity.type
_entity.pdbx_description
1 polymer ?
#
loop_
_entity_poly.entity_id
_entity_poly.type
_entity_poly.pdbx_seq_one_letter_code
_entity_poly.pdbx_strand_id
1 'polypeptide(L)'
;MMAFHRFVLALAASLALSGCVSENKPWVRDDATRSDADQALADCKYQAEAATIGIGANDHPKTWTDAIGQGIGDGVVRAMDENELIKSCMQAKGFRQ
;
A
#
# COMPACT_ATOMS: atom_id res chain seq x y z
N MET A 1 -33.51 28.82 14.91
CA MET A 1 -33.33 27.44 14.37
C MET A 1 -32.92 27.39 12.90
N MET A 2 -33.40 28.28 12.01
CA MET A 2 -33.07 28.21 10.57
C MET A 2 -31.60 28.53 10.21
N ALA A 3 -30.91 29.39 10.98
CA ALA A 3 -29.51 29.76 10.72
C ALA A 3 -28.52 28.63 11.04
N PHE A 4 -28.76 27.88 12.12
CA PHE A 4 -27.95 26.71 12.50
C PHE A 4 -28.06 25.59 11.46
N HIS A 5 -29.25 25.38 10.90
CA HIS A 5 -29.48 24.34 9.90
C HIS A 5 -28.75 24.62 8.58
N ARG A 6 -28.69 25.90 8.17
CA ARG A 6 -27.90 26.35 7.01
C ARG A 6 -26.40 26.19 7.22
N PHE A 7 -25.92 26.41 8.44
CA PHE A 7 -24.51 26.21 8.80
C PHE A 7 -24.11 24.74 8.75
N VAL A 8 -24.96 23.85 9.26
CA VAL A 8 -24.74 22.39 9.23
C VAL A 8 -24.75 21.85 7.79
N LEU A 9 -25.67 22.33 6.94
CA LEU A 9 -25.72 21.96 5.52
C LEU A 9 -24.48 22.44 4.75
N ALA A 10 -23.99 23.65 5.04
CA ALA A 10 -22.77 24.16 4.41
C ALA A 10 -21.52 23.37 4.83
N LEU A 11 -21.43 22.95 6.10
CA LEU A 11 -20.33 22.13 6.61
C LEU A 11 -20.36 20.70 6.05
N ALA A 12 -21.56 20.13 5.88
CA ALA A 12 -21.72 18.81 5.26
C ALA A 12 -21.33 18.83 3.77
N ALA A 13 -21.62 19.92 3.06
CA ALA A 13 -21.23 20.10 1.67
C ALA A 13 -19.70 20.23 1.49
N SER A 14 -19.00 20.89 2.41
CA SER A 14 -17.54 21.04 2.33
C SER A 14 -16.79 19.73 2.64
N LEU A 15 -17.31 18.88 3.53
CA LEU A 15 -16.76 17.54 3.80
C LEU A 15 -16.92 16.57 2.61
N ALA A 16 -17.92 16.79 1.74
CA ALA A 16 -18.10 15.98 0.53
C ALA A 16 -17.10 16.33 -0.60
N LEU A 17 -16.45 17.50 -0.52
CA LEU A 17 -15.54 18.01 -1.55
C LEU A 17 -14.05 17.73 -1.27
N SER A 18 -13.70 17.17 -0.11
CA SER A 18 -12.35 16.62 0.13
C SER A 18 -12.21 15.27 -0.58
N GLY A 19 -12.32 15.28 -1.91
CA GLY A 19 -12.05 14.15 -2.77
C GLY A 19 -10.58 13.76 -2.67
N CYS A 20 -10.35 12.49 -2.36
CA CYS A 20 -9.09 11.78 -2.24
C CYS A 20 -7.93 12.35 -3.08
N VAL A 21 -7.07 13.18 -2.47
CA VAL A 21 -5.71 13.31 -2.96
C VAL A 21 -4.97 12.05 -2.51
N SER A 22 -4.84 11.08 -3.41
CA SER A 22 -3.94 9.95 -3.18
C SER A 22 -2.53 10.45 -3.45
N GLU A 23 -1.73 10.62 -2.40
CA GLU A 23 -0.33 11.09 -2.51
C GLU A 23 0.58 10.10 -3.26
N ASN A 24 0.10 8.91 -3.60
CA ASN A 24 0.88 7.95 -4.38
C ASN A 24 0.83 8.28 -5.88
N LYS A 25 2.02 8.40 -6.48
CA LYS A 25 2.18 8.45 -7.94
C LYS A 25 1.40 7.29 -8.57
N PRO A 26 0.44 7.57 -9.46
CA PRO A 26 -0.36 6.51 -10.06
C PRO A 26 0.51 5.68 -11.00
N TRP A 27 0.31 4.37 -10.97
CA TRP A 27 0.88 3.47 -11.97
C TRP A 27 0.18 3.68 -13.30
N VAL A 28 0.94 4.00 -14.34
CA VAL A 28 0.42 4.35 -15.67
C VAL A 28 1.10 3.56 -16.77
N ARG A 29 0.32 3.21 -17.79
CA ARG A 29 0.76 2.60 -19.06
C ARG A 29 -0.14 3.15 -20.17
N ASP A 30 0.42 3.47 -21.33
CA ASP A 30 -0.24 4.29 -22.36
C ASP A 30 -1.48 3.61 -22.99
N ASP A 31 -1.56 2.29 -22.93
CA ASP A 31 -2.63 1.43 -23.45
C ASP A 31 -3.60 0.89 -22.38
N ALA A 32 -3.41 1.24 -21.10
CA ALA A 32 -4.13 0.66 -19.98
C ALA A 32 -5.05 1.68 -19.28
N THR A 33 -6.23 1.22 -18.88
CA THR A 33 -7.12 2.03 -18.04
C THR A 33 -6.64 2.06 -16.59
N ARG A 34 -7.17 3.00 -15.80
CA ARG A 34 -6.88 3.06 -14.36
C ARG A 34 -7.26 1.78 -13.62
N SER A 35 -8.38 1.15 -14.02
CA SER A 35 -8.82 -0.13 -13.45
C SER A 35 -7.83 -1.25 -13.73
N ASP A 36 -7.18 -1.23 -14.90
CA ASP A 36 -6.16 -2.24 -15.25
C ASP A 36 -4.90 -2.08 -14.39
N ALA A 37 -4.52 -0.84 -14.08
CA ALA A 37 -3.41 -0.55 -13.17
C ALA A 37 -3.73 -1.01 -11.73
N ASP A 38 -4.94 -0.76 -11.25
CA ASP A 38 -5.38 -1.18 -9.92
C ASP A 38 -5.42 -2.71 -9.78
N GLN A 39 -5.93 -3.40 -10.81
CA GLN A 39 -5.95 -4.86 -10.85
C GLN A 39 -4.54 -5.45 -10.93
N ALA A 40 -3.67 -4.90 -11.79
CA ALA A 40 -2.27 -5.30 -11.86
C ALA A 40 -1.54 -5.10 -10.53
N LEU A 41 -1.82 -4.00 -9.83
CA LEU A 41 -1.25 -3.71 -8.52
C LEU A 41 -1.71 -4.72 -7.47
N ALA A 42 -2.99 -5.10 -7.47
CA ALA A 42 -3.52 -6.12 -6.57
C ALA A 42 -2.85 -7.49 -6.80
N ASP A 43 -2.70 -7.90 -8.06
CA ASP A 43 -2.00 -9.14 -8.42
C ASP A 43 -0.54 -9.13 -7.96
N CYS A 44 0.15 -8.00 -8.15
CA CYS A 44 1.56 -7.85 -7.78
C CYS A 44 1.75 -7.85 -6.26
N LYS A 45 0.82 -7.25 -5.50
CA LYS A 45 0.81 -7.31 -4.03
C LYS A 45 0.67 -8.74 -3.54
N TYR A 46 -0.31 -9.48 -4.06
CA TYR A 46 -0.55 -10.86 -3.67
C TYR A 46 0.68 -11.75 -3.92
N GLN A 47 1.34 -11.57 -5.08
CA GLN A 47 2.57 -12.30 -5.39
C GLN A 47 3.75 -11.92 -4.49
N ALA A 48 3.90 -10.63 -4.18
CA ALA A 48 4.93 -10.15 -3.28
C ALA A 48 4.75 -10.70 -1.86
N GLU A 49 3.52 -10.65 -1.33
CA GLU A 49 3.17 -11.18 -0.02
C GLU A 49 3.45 -12.69 0.06
N ALA A 50 3.12 -13.44 -1.00
CA ALA A 50 3.37 -14.87 -1.10
C ALA A 50 4.87 -15.21 -1.15
N ALA A 51 5.66 -14.40 -1.86
CA ALA A 51 7.10 -14.60 -1.98
C ALA A 51 7.87 -14.33 -0.68
N THR A 52 7.33 -13.49 0.21
CA THR A 52 8.00 -13.12 1.46
C THR A 52 7.61 -13.98 2.67
N ILE A 53 6.60 -14.88 2.57
CA ILE A 53 6.11 -15.75 3.67
C ILE A 53 7.24 -16.53 4.39
N GLY A 54 8.37 -16.78 3.72
CA GLY A 54 9.52 -17.48 4.29
C GLY A 54 10.57 -16.62 5.01
N ILE A 55 10.48 -15.29 4.98
CA ILE A 55 11.49 -14.41 5.60
C ILE A 55 11.27 -14.41 7.13
N GLY A 56 12.29 -14.85 7.88
CA GLY A 56 12.27 -14.94 9.35
C GLY A 56 11.98 -16.32 9.95
N ALA A 57 11.75 -17.36 9.13
CA ALA A 57 11.40 -18.70 9.63
C ALA A 57 12.59 -19.53 10.17
N ASN A 58 13.84 -19.05 10.05
CA ASN A 58 15.04 -19.89 10.18
C ASN A 58 15.91 -19.65 11.41
N ASP A 59 15.65 -18.61 12.21
CA ASP A 59 16.49 -18.29 13.37
C ASP A 59 15.71 -18.41 14.68
N HIS A 60 16.14 -19.32 15.55
CA HIS A 60 15.59 -19.47 16.90
C HIS A 60 16.25 -18.42 17.81
N PRO A 61 15.53 -17.39 18.29
CA PRO A 61 16.12 -16.35 19.12
C PRO A 61 16.57 -16.93 20.47
N LYS A 62 17.81 -16.64 20.88
CA LYS A 62 18.40 -17.13 22.15
C LYS A 62 17.92 -16.34 23.38
N THR A 63 17.45 -15.11 23.19
CA THR A 63 16.92 -14.26 24.26
C THR A 63 15.64 -13.54 23.81
N TRP A 64 14.82 -13.08 24.77
CA TRP A 64 13.59 -12.35 24.47
C TRP A 64 13.87 -11.03 23.72
N THR A 65 14.94 -10.30 24.09
CA THR A 65 15.31 -9.06 23.40
C THR A 65 15.73 -9.32 21.95
N ASP A 66 16.39 -10.44 21.66
CA ASP A 66 16.72 -10.85 20.29
C ASP A 66 15.47 -11.17 19.47
N ALA A 67 14.45 -11.79 20.08
CA ALA A 67 13.19 -12.10 19.41
C ALA A 67 12.43 -10.82 18.98
N ILE A 68 12.44 -9.77 19.81
CA ILE A 68 11.84 -8.48 19.47
C ILE A 68 12.64 -7.79 18.36
N GLY A 69 13.97 -7.77 18.49
CA GLY A 69 14.86 -7.17 17.50
C GLY A 69 14.74 -7.82 16.14
N GLN A 70 14.68 -9.16 16.09
CA GLN A 70 14.44 -9.93 14.87
C GLN A 70 13.04 -9.66 14.32
N GLY A 71 11.99 -9.68 15.14
CA GLY A 71 10.63 -9.41 14.66
C GLY A 71 10.45 -8.03 14.03
N ILE A 72 11.10 -6.99 14.58
CA ILE A 72 11.08 -5.64 14.00
C ILE A 72 11.98 -5.57 12.75
N GLY A 73 13.18 -6.14 12.80
CA GLY A 73 14.12 -6.16 11.68
C GLY A 73 13.58 -6.90 10.47
N ASP A 74 13.08 -8.13 10.68
CA ASP A 74 12.47 -8.96 9.66
C ASP A 74 11.21 -8.32 9.08
N GLY A 75 10.40 -7.66 9.92
CA GLY A 75 9.22 -6.91 9.45
C GLY A 75 9.57 -5.75 8.52
N VAL A 76 10.64 -5.01 8.83
CA VAL A 76 11.13 -3.90 7.97
C VAL A 76 11.75 -4.44 6.68
N VAL A 77 12.62 -5.44 6.76
CA VAL A 77 13.26 -6.05 5.58
C VAL A 77 12.20 -6.67 4.67
N ARG A 78 11.24 -7.40 5.24
CA ARG A 78 10.09 -7.94 4.50
C ARG A 78 9.29 -6.85 3.79
N ALA A 79 9.01 -5.72 4.45
CA ALA A 79 8.27 -4.62 3.83
C ALA A 79 9.07 -3.96 2.70
N MET A 80 10.40 -3.86 2.84
CA MET A 80 11.28 -3.35 1.79
C MET A 80 11.29 -4.30 0.57
N ASP A 81 11.44 -5.59 0.83
CA ASP A 81 11.40 -6.63 -0.21
C ASP A 81 10.03 -6.64 -0.91
N GLU A 82 8.93 -6.64 -0.17
CA GLU A 82 7.58 -6.59 -0.75
C GLU A 82 7.40 -5.39 -1.69
N ASN A 83 7.87 -4.21 -1.30
CA ASN A 83 7.75 -3.01 -2.14
C ASN A 83 8.63 -3.10 -3.41
N GLU A 84 9.83 -3.66 -3.31
CA GLU A 84 10.69 -3.91 -4.47
C GLU A 84 10.09 -4.96 -5.41
N LEU A 85 9.50 -6.02 -4.87
CA LEU A 85 8.79 -7.05 -5.63
C LEU A 85 7.56 -6.47 -6.34
N ILE A 86 6.75 -5.65 -5.65
CA ILE A 86 5.59 -4.98 -6.26
C ILE A 86 6.04 -4.07 -7.39
N LYS A 87 7.07 -3.25 -7.17
CA LYS A 87 7.62 -2.35 -8.20
C LYS A 87 8.12 -3.12 -9.42
N SER A 88 8.90 -4.18 -9.20
CA SER A 88 9.45 -5.01 -10.28
C SER A 88 8.33 -5.72 -11.06
N CYS A 89 7.32 -6.23 -10.38
CA CYS A 89 6.15 -6.83 -11.00
C CYS A 89 5.35 -5.82 -11.85
N MET A 90 5.11 -4.61 -11.33
CA MET A 90 4.42 -3.55 -12.07
C MET A 90 5.19 -3.12 -13.31
N GLN A 91 6.52 -2.97 -13.19
CA GLN A 91 7.40 -2.68 -14.32
C GLN A 91 7.42 -3.81 -15.36
N ALA A 92 7.42 -5.07 -14.93
CA ALA A 92 7.32 -6.23 -15.82
C ALA A 92 5.99 -6.28 -16.58
N LYS A 93 4.90 -5.83 -15.93
CA LYS A 93 3.59 -5.60 -16.57
C LYS A 93 3.56 -4.32 -17.44
N GLY A 94 4.67 -3.58 -17.53
CA GLY A 94 4.82 -2.38 -18.37
C GLY A 94 4.35 -1.07 -17.73
N PHE A 95 3.93 -1.08 -16.45
CA PHE A 95 3.49 0.13 -15.75
C PHE A 95 4.68 0.94 -15.22
N ARG A 96 4.53 2.26 -15.17
CA ARG A 96 5.51 3.24 -14.67
C ARG A 96 4.88 4.17 -13.63
N GLN A 97 5.70 4.79 -12.77
CA GLN A 97 5.29 5.67 -11.67
C GLN A 97 6.01 7.03 -11.72
#